data_AF-A0AA48QZT9-F1
#
_entry.id   AF-A0AA48QZT9-F1
#
_cell.length_a   1.000
_cell.length_b   1.000
_cell.length_c   1.000
_cell.angle_alpha   90.00
_cell.angle_beta   90.00
_cell.angle_gamma   90.00
#
_symmetry.space_group_name_H-M   'P 1'
#
loop_
_entity.id
_entity.type
_entity.pdbx_description
1 polymer ?
#
loop_
_entity_poly.entity_id
_entity_poly.type
_entity_poly.pdbx_seq_one_letter_code
_entity_poly.pdbx_strand_id
1 'polypeptide(L)'
;MSFSQELLVQRKKNGMSQTALAMAIGVTQSTISDYESGRDVPQENAYRLSKVLESDRLLAVHCFEYKTGFFNVPVLNGVDDHNVVCMGVLIEEAAELISNLERLRKLVVNKRDRREFNKEEWQRLLQHEEQVLDIMPAIQMHLIEMSELYGLDLHDLEFRLEQKMKRKKYYKK
;
A
#
# COMPACT_ATOMS: atom_id res chain seq x y z
N MET A 1 5.82 6.46 10.78
CA MET A 1 5.68 7.89 10.42
C MET A 1 4.20 8.17 10.22
N SER A 2 3.66 9.29 10.72
CA SER A 2 2.26 9.66 10.49
C SER A 2 2.05 10.34 9.13
N PHE A 3 0.81 10.40 8.66
CA PHE A 3 0.41 11.12 7.44
C PHE A 3 0.83 12.59 7.50
N SER A 4 0.62 13.26 8.64
CA SER A 4 1.00 14.66 8.83
C SER A 4 2.50 14.90 8.70
N GLN A 5 3.33 13.99 9.23
CA GLN A 5 4.78 14.03 9.11
C GLN A 5 5.22 13.79 7.66
N GLU A 6 4.65 12.78 7.01
CA GLU A 6 4.93 12.46 5.61
C GLU A 6 4.54 13.61 4.68
N LEU A 7 3.37 14.22 4.89
CA LEU A 7 2.89 15.37 4.14
C LEU A 7 3.88 16.54 4.21
N LEU A 8 4.35 16.86 5.42
CA LEU A 8 5.33 17.92 5.64
C LEU A 8 6.65 17.63 4.92
N VAL A 9 7.12 16.38 4.97
CA VAL A 9 8.35 15.93 4.28
C VAL A 9 8.19 16.07 2.77
N GLN A 10 7.12 15.53 2.19
CA GLN A 10 6.88 15.54 0.75
C GLN A 10 6.66 16.96 0.22
N ARG A 11 5.94 17.82 0.95
CA ARG A 11 5.79 19.23 0.57
C ARG A 11 7.14 19.95 0.53
N LYS A 12 7.98 19.75 1.54
CA LYS A 12 9.32 20.37 1.60
C LYS A 12 10.24 19.82 0.52
N LYS A 13 10.20 18.52 0.24
CA LYS A 13 10.96 17.87 -0.85
C LYS A 13 10.62 18.49 -2.21
N ASN A 14 9.36 18.83 -2.44
CA ASN A 14 8.87 19.52 -3.63
C ASN A 14 9.09 21.06 -3.62
N GLY A 15 9.72 21.61 -2.58
CA GLY A 15 9.97 23.06 -2.48
C GLY A 15 8.70 23.93 -2.37
N MET A 16 7.56 23.34 -2.04
CA MET A 16 6.28 24.06 -2.01
C MET A 16 6.04 24.75 -0.66
N SER A 17 5.50 25.97 -0.69
CA SER A 17 4.91 26.59 0.50
C SER A 17 3.54 25.98 0.80
N GLN A 18 3.04 26.11 2.04
CA GLN A 18 1.69 25.66 2.37
C GLN A 18 0.63 26.38 1.51
N THR A 19 0.83 27.67 1.20
CA THR A 19 -0.06 28.44 0.32
C THR A 19 -0.05 27.89 -1.11
N ALA A 20 1.13 27.56 -1.65
CA ALA A 20 1.23 27.00 -2.99
C ALA A 20 0.53 25.63 -3.09
N LEU A 21 0.75 24.77 -2.10
CA LEU A 21 0.08 23.46 -2.03
C LEU A 21 -1.44 23.60 -1.87
N ALA A 22 -1.88 24.51 -1.01
CA ALA A 22 -3.30 24.80 -0.80
C ALA A 22 -4.00 25.22 -2.10
N MET A 23 -3.38 26.14 -2.85
CA MET A 23 -3.90 26.57 -4.16
C MET A 23 -3.96 25.41 -5.15
N ALA A 24 -2.96 24.53 -5.18
CA ALA A 24 -2.89 23.42 -6.12
C ALA A 24 -3.99 22.36 -5.90
N ILE A 25 -4.39 22.10 -4.65
CA ILE A 25 -5.47 21.13 -4.35
C ILE A 25 -6.84 21.78 -4.12
N GLY A 26 -6.93 23.11 -4.17
CA GLY A 26 -8.18 23.87 -4.03
C GLY A 26 -8.67 24.02 -2.59
N VAL A 27 -7.78 24.20 -1.61
CA VAL A 27 -8.12 24.46 -0.19
C VAL A 27 -7.45 25.74 0.32
N THR A 28 -7.69 26.10 1.59
CA THR A 28 -7.02 27.25 2.22
C THR A 28 -5.64 26.88 2.78
N GLN A 29 -4.73 27.86 2.92
CA GLN A 29 -3.44 27.62 3.57
C GLN A 29 -3.60 27.11 5.02
N SER A 30 -4.60 27.62 5.75
CA SER A 30 -4.92 27.13 7.11
C SER A 30 -5.25 25.65 7.11
N THR A 31 -5.99 25.17 6.09
CA THR A 31 -6.33 23.75 5.95
C THR A 31 -5.08 22.88 5.79
N ILE A 32 -4.08 23.32 5.02
CA ILE A 32 -2.80 22.60 4.92
C ILE A 32 -2.06 22.61 6.26
N SER A 33 -2.06 23.74 6.97
CA SER A 33 -1.46 23.83 8.30
C SER A 33 -2.12 22.87 9.29
N ASP A 34 -3.45 22.77 9.25
CA ASP A 34 -4.23 21.82 10.05
C ASP A 34 -3.78 20.38 9.75
N TYR A 35 -3.70 19.99 8.48
CA TYR A 35 -3.25 18.65 8.06
C TYR A 35 -1.83 18.34 8.52
N GLU A 36 -0.89 19.27 8.35
CA GLU A 36 0.50 19.10 8.81
C GLU A 36 0.64 19.07 10.34
N SER A 37 -0.35 19.59 11.07
CA SER A 37 -0.40 19.50 12.54
C SER A 37 -1.08 18.24 13.07
N GLY A 38 -1.58 17.36 12.19
CA GLY A 38 -2.21 16.09 12.56
C GLY A 38 -3.73 16.13 12.66
N ARG A 39 -4.40 17.15 12.10
CA ARG A 39 -5.85 17.10 11.88
C ARG A 39 -6.21 16.08 10.81
N ASP A 40 -7.42 15.53 10.93
CA ASP A 40 -7.95 14.55 9.98
C ASP A 40 -7.96 15.08 8.54
N VAL A 41 -7.53 14.23 7.62
CA VAL A 41 -7.47 14.53 6.19
C VAL A 41 -8.48 13.70 5.43
N PRO A 42 -9.50 14.32 4.79
CA PRO A 42 -10.44 13.61 3.93
C PRO A 42 -9.71 12.84 2.82
N GLN A 43 -10.19 11.64 2.50
CA GLN A 43 -9.58 10.76 1.49
C GLN A 43 -9.39 11.45 0.13
N GLU A 44 -10.37 12.24 -0.31
CA GLU A 44 -10.29 13.02 -1.54
C GLU A 44 -9.12 14.01 -1.53
N ASN A 45 -8.89 14.69 -0.39
CA ASN A 45 -7.77 15.60 -0.26
C ASN A 45 -6.44 14.84 -0.16
N ALA A 46 -6.39 13.69 0.52
CA ALA A 46 -5.21 12.85 0.55
C ALA A 46 -4.79 12.38 -0.86
N TYR A 47 -5.77 12.01 -1.70
CA TYR A 47 -5.55 11.68 -3.10
C TYR A 47 -5.04 12.89 -3.91
N ARG A 48 -5.65 14.06 -3.76
CA ARG A 48 -5.17 15.28 -4.45
C ARG A 48 -3.76 15.68 -4.01
N LEU A 49 -3.48 15.58 -2.71
CA LEU A 49 -2.15 15.84 -2.14
C LEU A 49 -1.11 14.89 -2.73
N SER A 50 -1.39 13.59 -2.79
CA SER A 50 -0.45 12.62 -3.35
C SER A 50 -0.17 12.86 -4.84
N LYS A 51 -1.17 13.31 -5.61
CA LYS A 51 -0.99 13.67 -7.02
C LYS A 51 -0.19 14.95 -7.22
N VAL A 52 -0.48 16.01 -6.46
CA VAL A 52 0.28 17.27 -6.57
C VAL A 52 1.73 17.12 -6.10
N LEU A 53 1.97 16.29 -5.09
CA LEU A 53 3.30 16.06 -4.53
C LEU A 53 4.05 14.88 -5.18
N GLU A 54 3.43 14.24 -6.17
CA GLU A 54 3.96 13.05 -6.88
C GLU A 54 4.48 11.98 -5.89
N SER A 55 3.68 11.69 -4.86
CA SER A 55 4.07 10.81 -3.76
C SER A 55 3.03 9.74 -3.50
N ASP A 56 3.20 8.58 -4.12
CA ASP A 56 2.39 7.40 -3.81
C ASP A 56 2.63 6.91 -2.37
N ARG A 57 3.83 7.18 -1.81
CA ARG A 57 4.13 6.96 -0.39
C ARG A 57 3.16 7.70 0.53
N LEU A 58 2.89 8.97 0.26
CA LEU A 58 1.95 9.77 1.05
C LEU A 58 0.55 9.16 1.06
N LEU A 59 0.08 8.67 -0.10
CA LEU A 59 -1.21 8.00 -0.20
C LEU A 59 -1.23 6.68 0.58
N ALA A 60 -0.17 5.88 0.49
CA ALA A 60 -0.05 4.62 1.24
C ALA A 60 -0.06 4.85 2.77
N VAL A 61 0.62 5.90 3.26
CA VAL A 61 0.56 6.28 4.68
C VAL A 61 -0.86 6.66 5.09
N HIS A 62 -1.59 7.42 4.26
CA HIS A 62 -3.00 7.75 4.52
C HIS A 62 -3.86 6.49 4.64
N CYS A 63 -3.74 5.58 3.68
CA CYS A 63 -4.53 4.34 3.69
C CYS A 63 -4.29 3.52 4.95
N PHE A 64 -3.03 3.41 5.39
CA PHE A 64 -2.69 2.70 6.61
C PHE A 64 -3.26 3.37 7.87
N GLU A 65 -3.12 4.69 7.98
CA GLU A 65 -3.52 5.45 9.17
C GLU A 65 -5.04 5.51 9.33
N TYR A 66 -5.77 5.76 8.23
CA TYR A 66 -7.22 5.93 8.21
C TYR A 66 -8.00 4.64 7.92
N LYS A 67 -7.30 3.51 7.76
CA LYS A 67 -7.88 2.19 7.53
C LYS A 67 -8.79 2.09 6.30
N THR A 68 -8.40 2.76 5.21
CA THR A 68 -9.22 2.84 3.98
C THR A 68 -8.92 1.74 2.95
N GLY A 69 -7.86 0.95 3.14
CA GLY A 69 -7.51 -0.17 2.28
C GLY A 69 -8.29 -1.45 2.60
N PHE A 70 -8.31 -2.40 1.66
CA PHE A 70 -8.82 -3.76 1.89
C PHE A 70 -8.05 -4.46 3.02
N PHE A 71 -6.73 -4.33 3.01
CA PHE A 71 -5.84 -4.68 4.11
C PHE A 71 -4.87 -3.51 4.33
N ASN A 72 -4.75 -3.06 5.56
CA ASN A 72 -4.05 -1.80 5.87
C ASN A 72 -2.61 -2.09 6.25
N VAL A 73 -1.72 -1.95 5.29
CA VAL A 73 -0.29 -2.27 5.41
C VAL A 73 0.53 -1.03 5.72
N PRO A 74 1.38 -1.04 6.76
CA PRO A 74 2.25 0.10 7.05
C PRO A 74 3.26 0.32 5.91
N VAL A 75 3.56 1.57 5.62
CA VAL A 75 4.72 1.90 4.77
C VAL A 75 5.98 1.59 5.56
N LEU A 76 6.79 0.65 5.05
CA LEU A 76 8.05 0.26 5.68
C LEU A 76 9.06 1.42 5.60
N ASN A 77 9.70 1.70 6.73
CA ASN A 77 10.65 2.80 6.90
C ASN A 77 11.86 2.43 7.77
N GLY A 78 12.04 1.14 8.04
CA GLY A 78 13.15 0.58 8.81
C GLY A 78 13.91 -0.52 8.06
N VAL A 79 13.79 -0.55 6.74
CA VAL A 79 14.43 -1.50 5.83
C VAL A 79 15.41 -0.74 4.93
N ASP A 80 16.44 -1.44 4.44
CA ASP A 80 17.36 -0.88 3.44
C ASP A 80 16.56 -0.60 2.16
N ASP A 81 16.51 0.68 1.77
CA ASP A 81 15.68 1.23 0.69
C ASP A 81 16.38 1.19 -0.68
N HIS A 82 17.53 0.51 -0.78
CA HIS A 82 18.15 0.26 -2.06
C HIS A 82 17.27 -0.69 -2.88
N ASN A 83 16.75 -0.23 -4.02
CA ASN A 83 15.83 -0.95 -4.92
C ASN A 83 16.12 -2.45 -5.14
N VAL A 84 17.39 -2.85 -5.27
CA VAL A 84 17.83 -4.26 -5.42
C VAL A 84 17.49 -5.08 -4.17
N VAL A 85 17.67 -4.51 -2.98
CA VAL A 85 17.30 -5.15 -1.71
C VAL A 85 15.79 -5.33 -1.64
N CYS A 86 15.02 -4.33 -2.04
CA CYS A 86 13.56 -4.40 -2.03
C CYS A 86 12.98 -5.39 -3.04
N MET A 87 13.61 -5.53 -4.22
CA MET A 87 13.32 -6.63 -5.13
C MET A 87 13.72 -7.98 -4.51
N GLY A 88 14.83 -8.05 -3.78
CA GLY A 88 15.26 -9.23 -3.04
C GLY A 88 14.21 -9.69 -2.02
N VAL A 89 13.72 -8.78 -1.19
CA VAL A 89 12.62 -9.02 -0.23
C VAL A 89 11.38 -9.48 -0.99
N LEU A 90 10.97 -8.80 -2.06
CA LEU A 90 9.80 -9.22 -2.85
C LEU A 90 9.95 -10.63 -3.44
N ILE A 91 11.15 -11.02 -3.87
CA ILE A 91 11.42 -12.37 -4.37
C ILE A 91 11.32 -13.40 -3.24
N GLU A 92 11.88 -13.10 -2.07
CA GLU A 92 11.81 -13.95 -0.88
C GLU A 92 10.35 -14.17 -0.46
N GLU A 93 9.59 -13.08 -0.27
CA GLU A 93 8.17 -13.15 0.10
C GLU A 93 7.32 -13.86 -0.96
N ALA A 94 7.65 -13.71 -2.25
CA ALA A 94 6.95 -14.43 -3.32
C ALA A 94 7.23 -15.94 -3.28
N ALA A 95 8.45 -16.35 -2.93
CA ALA A 95 8.79 -17.76 -2.76
C ALA A 95 8.08 -18.35 -1.52
N GLU A 96 8.04 -17.62 -0.42
CA GLU A 96 7.31 -18.01 0.79
C GLU A 96 5.80 -18.09 0.55
N LEU A 97 5.22 -17.12 -0.18
CA LEU A 97 3.82 -17.14 -0.60
C LEU A 97 3.48 -18.43 -1.34
N ILE A 98 4.28 -18.81 -2.35
CA ILE A 98 4.04 -20.03 -3.13
C ILE A 98 4.09 -21.27 -2.22
N SER A 99 5.14 -21.37 -1.40
CA SER A 99 5.34 -22.48 -0.46
C SER A 99 4.17 -22.61 0.53
N ASN A 100 3.72 -21.49 1.11
CA ASN A 100 2.63 -21.48 2.09
C ASN A 100 1.26 -21.72 1.44
N LEU A 101 1.00 -21.22 0.22
CA LEU A 101 -0.21 -21.55 -0.53
C LEU A 101 -0.29 -23.04 -0.88
N GLU A 102 0.83 -23.69 -1.21
CA GLU A 102 0.84 -25.14 -1.44
C GLU A 102 0.51 -25.94 -0.18
N ARG A 103 1.00 -25.49 0.98
CA ARG A 103 0.69 -26.10 2.29
C ARG A 103 -0.76 -25.86 2.68
N LEU A 104 -1.27 -24.63 2.52
CA LEU A 104 -2.67 -24.27 2.72
C LEU A 104 -3.59 -25.12 1.86
N ARG A 105 -3.29 -25.24 0.56
CA ARG A 105 -4.06 -26.08 -0.37
C ARG A 105 -4.22 -27.51 0.15
N LYS A 106 -3.14 -28.11 0.68
CA LYS A 106 -3.17 -29.46 1.27
C LYS A 106 -3.99 -29.51 2.56
N LEU A 107 -3.88 -28.48 3.41
CA LEU A 107 -4.59 -28.38 4.68
C LEU A 107 -6.11 -28.24 4.49
N VAL A 108 -6.54 -27.48 3.47
CA VAL A 108 -7.95 -27.13 3.26
C VAL A 108 -8.68 -28.01 2.24
N VAL A 109 -8.01 -28.93 1.54
CA VAL A 109 -8.58 -29.71 0.42
C VAL A 109 -9.90 -30.42 0.74
N ASN A 110 -10.06 -30.89 1.96
CA ASN A 110 -11.26 -31.60 2.44
C ASN A 110 -12.03 -30.79 3.51
N LYS A 111 -11.80 -29.48 3.58
CA LYS A 111 -12.43 -28.59 4.55
C LYS A 111 -13.33 -27.60 3.81
N ARG A 112 -14.58 -27.46 4.25
CA ARG A 112 -15.58 -26.53 3.71
C ARG A 112 -16.04 -25.50 4.73
N ASP A 113 -15.80 -25.76 6.02
CA ASP A 113 -16.28 -24.93 7.11
C ASP A 113 -15.26 -24.87 8.26
N ARG A 114 -15.24 -23.74 9.00
CA ARG A 114 -14.38 -23.51 10.16
C ARG A 114 -14.49 -24.63 11.22
N ARG A 115 -15.66 -25.23 11.41
CA ARG A 115 -15.93 -26.28 12.40
C ARG A 115 -15.21 -27.59 12.08
N GLU A 116 -14.78 -27.79 10.84
CA GLU A 116 -14.04 -28.97 10.41
C GLU A 116 -12.54 -28.89 10.74
N PHE A 117 -12.08 -27.75 11.27
CA PHE A 117 -10.71 -27.57 11.76
C PHE A 117 -10.64 -27.82 13.25
N ASN A 118 -9.74 -28.72 13.65
CA ASN A 118 -9.32 -28.77 15.04
C ASN A 118 -8.46 -27.53 15.38
N LYS A 119 -8.13 -27.37 16.67
CA LYS A 119 -7.38 -26.20 17.15
C LYS A 119 -6.02 -26.05 16.46
N GLU A 120 -5.28 -27.15 16.28
CA GLU A 120 -3.93 -27.14 15.70
C GLU A 120 -3.94 -26.90 14.18
N GLU A 121 -4.91 -27.47 13.46
CA GLU A 121 -5.12 -27.19 12.04
C GLU A 121 -5.46 -25.72 11.83
N TRP A 122 -6.32 -25.15 12.69
CA TRP A 122 -6.67 -23.74 12.59
C TRP A 122 -5.47 -22.81 12.85
N GLN A 123 -4.65 -23.12 13.85
CA GLN A 123 -3.42 -22.35 14.10
C GLN A 123 -2.45 -22.42 12.92
N ARG A 124 -2.28 -23.60 12.31
CA ARG A 124 -1.46 -23.74 11.10
C ARG A 124 -2.03 -22.97 9.91
N LEU A 125 -3.35 -22.95 9.76
CA LEU A 125 -4.00 -22.12 8.73
C LEU A 125 -3.65 -20.65 8.95
N LEU A 126 -3.81 -20.12 10.17
CA LEU A 126 -3.48 -18.73 10.49
C LEU A 126 -2.01 -18.41 10.21
N GLN A 127 -1.08 -19.28 10.62
CA GLN A 127 0.36 -19.10 10.37
C GLN A 127 0.68 -19.04 8.87
N HIS A 128 0.06 -19.89 8.05
CA HIS A 128 0.28 -19.83 6.61
C HIS A 128 -0.37 -18.59 5.98
N GLU A 129 -1.54 -18.16 6.46
CA GLU A 129 -2.19 -16.93 5.99
C GLU A 129 -1.38 -15.68 6.37
N GLU A 130 -0.75 -15.64 7.55
CA GLU A 130 0.18 -14.57 7.94
C GLU A 130 1.31 -14.44 6.90
N GLN A 131 1.91 -15.56 6.51
CA GLN A 131 2.97 -15.60 5.49
C GLN A 131 2.49 -15.29 4.07
N VAL A 132 1.22 -15.58 3.78
CA VAL A 132 0.59 -15.15 2.51
C VAL A 132 0.46 -13.62 2.48
N LEU A 133 0.21 -12.99 3.62
CA LEU A 133 0.02 -11.54 3.73
C LEU A 133 1.34 -10.76 3.67
N ASP A 134 2.48 -11.38 3.98
CA ASP A 134 3.81 -10.74 3.93
C ASP A 134 4.17 -10.23 2.51
N ILE A 135 3.56 -10.80 1.46
CA ILE A 135 3.68 -10.29 0.10
C ILE A 135 3.12 -8.86 -0.08
N MET A 136 2.12 -8.47 0.72
CA MET A 136 1.45 -7.18 0.58
C MET A 136 2.38 -5.99 0.86
N PRO A 137 3.09 -5.91 2.01
CA PRO A 137 4.09 -4.86 2.23
C PRO A 137 5.23 -4.91 1.21
N ALA A 138 5.67 -6.10 0.77
CA ALA A 138 6.74 -6.21 -0.21
C ALA A 138 6.34 -5.63 -1.58
N ILE A 139 5.13 -5.92 -2.07
CA ILE A 139 4.60 -5.32 -3.31
C ILE A 139 4.43 -3.80 -3.14
N GLN A 140 3.85 -3.36 -2.03
CA GLN A 140 3.63 -1.93 -1.78
C GLN A 140 4.96 -1.16 -1.78
N MET A 141 5.97 -1.67 -1.08
CA MET A 141 7.31 -1.08 -1.03
C MET A 141 7.95 -1.03 -2.41
N HIS A 142 7.93 -2.15 -3.15
CA HIS A 142 8.46 -2.20 -4.51
C HIS A 142 7.79 -1.16 -5.43
N LEU A 143 6.46 -1.03 -5.40
CA LEU A 143 5.75 -0.07 -6.25
C LEU A 143 6.04 1.38 -5.87
N ILE A 144 6.10 1.70 -4.57
CA ILE A 144 6.47 3.03 -4.07
C ILE A 144 7.88 3.39 -4.55
N GLU A 145 8.85 2.48 -4.43
CA GLU A 145 10.22 2.75 -4.86
C GLU A 145 10.36 2.89 -6.36
N MET A 146 9.65 2.07 -7.14
CA MET A 146 9.65 2.23 -8.59
C MET A 146 9.07 3.58 -9.01
N SER A 147 8.05 4.07 -8.29
CA SER A 147 7.52 5.42 -8.49
C SER A 147 8.55 6.48 -8.11
N GLU A 148 9.13 6.40 -6.91
CA GLU A 148 10.06 7.40 -6.37
C GLU A 148 11.40 7.48 -7.12
N LEU A 149 11.95 6.34 -7.58
CA LEU A 149 13.27 6.28 -8.22
C LEU A 149 13.21 6.39 -9.75
N TYR A 150 12.16 5.87 -10.37
CA TYR A 150 12.06 5.77 -11.83
C TYR A 150 10.88 6.54 -12.42
N GLY A 151 10.05 7.19 -11.59
CA GLY A 151 8.86 7.90 -12.05
C GLY A 151 7.79 6.97 -12.62
N LEU A 152 7.72 5.72 -12.13
CA LEU A 152 6.67 4.79 -12.54
C LEU A 152 5.30 5.32 -12.09
N ASP A 153 4.45 5.69 -13.06
CA ASP A 153 3.08 6.11 -12.78
C ASP A 153 2.20 4.92 -12.35
N LEU A 154 1.94 4.82 -11.05
CA LEU A 154 1.10 3.76 -10.49
C LEU A 154 -0.36 3.87 -10.96
N HIS A 155 -0.85 5.04 -11.35
CA HIS A 155 -2.20 5.19 -11.87
C HIS A 155 -2.33 4.61 -13.29
N ASP A 156 -1.34 4.85 -14.16
CA ASP A 156 -1.27 4.18 -15.46
C ASP A 156 -1.18 2.66 -15.27
N LEU A 157 -0.40 2.20 -14.28
CA LEU A 157 -0.28 0.77 -13.97
C LEU A 157 -1.60 0.15 -13.51
N GLU A 158 -2.35 0.83 -12.62
CA GLU A 158 -3.71 0.44 -12.20
C GLU A 158 -4.68 0.36 -13.38
N PHE A 159 -4.67 1.37 -14.25
CA PHE A 159 -5.50 1.38 -15.46
C PHE A 159 -5.16 0.19 -16.37
N ARG A 160 -3.88 -0.07 -16.61
CA ARG A 160 -3.43 -1.24 -17.39
C ARG A 160 -3.87 -2.56 -16.76
N LEU A 161 -3.83 -2.66 -15.43
CA LEU A 161 -4.31 -3.83 -14.69
C LEU A 161 -5.80 -4.04 -14.90
N GLU A 162 -6.62 -2.99 -14.76
CA GLU A 162 -8.08 -3.06 -14.99
C GLU A 162 -8.39 -3.54 -16.42
N GLN A 163 -7.74 -2.95 -17.42
CA GLN A 163 -7.92 -3.36 -18.82
C GLN A 163 -7.49 -4.81 -19.06
N LYS A 164 -6.40 -5.26 -18.42
CA LYS A 164 -5.97 -6.67 -18.45
C LYS A 164 -7.03 -7.60 -17.84
N MET A 165 -7.64 -7.23 -16.72
CA MET A 165 -8.68 -8.05 -16.07
C MET A 165 -9.97 -8.11 -16.88
N LYS A 166 -10.36 -7.02 -17.54
CA LYS A 166 -11.48 -7.01 -18.52
C LYS A 166 -11.21 -7.97 -19.67
N ARG A 167 -10.02 -7.91 -20.28
CA ARG A 167 -9.63 -8.84 -21.37
C ARG A 167 -9.66 -10.31 -20.96
N LYS A 168 -9.23 -10.60 -19.73
CA LYS A 168 -9.29 -11.96 -19.15
C LYS A 168 -10.69 -12.40 -18.73
N LYS A 169 -11.69 -11.52 -18.81
CA LYS A 169 -13.06 -11.75 -18.32
C LYS A 169 -13.15 -12.00 -16.81
N TYR A 170 -12.14 -11.56 -16.06
CA TYR A 170 -12.11 -11.65 -14.59
C TYR A 170 -12.85 -10.47 -13.93
N TYR A 171 -13.07 -9.38 -14.67
CA TYR A 171 -13.81 -8.20 -14.21
C TYR A 171 -14.80 -7.73 -15.29
N LYS A 172 -16.00 -7.37 -14.87
CA LYS A 172 -17.03 -6.67 -15.65
C LYS A 172 -17.55 -5.53 -14.78
N LYS A 173 -17.64 -4.33 -15.36
CA LYS A 173 -18.18 -3.14 -14.71
C LYS A 173 -19.66 -3.02 -15.00
#